data_AF-A0A377B2I1-F1
#
_entry.id   AF-A0A377B2I1-F1
#
_cell.length_a   1.000
_cell.length_b   1.000
_cell.length_c   1.000
_cell.angle_alpha   90.00
_cell.angle_beta   90.00
_cell.angle_gamma   90.00
#
_symmetry.space_group_name_H-M   'P 1'
#
loop_
_entity.id
_entity.type
_entity.pdbx_description
1 polymer ?
#
loop_
_entity_poly.entity_id
_entity_poly.type
_entity_poly.pdbx_seq_one_letter_code
_entity_poly.pdbx_strand_id
1 'polypeptide(L)' 'MKNASPYTFNKYAEYADFTSDMLVYEKTYTAELSSIPGTPIEAGPFDTVVLFKINYN' A
#
# COMPACT_ATOMS: atom_id res chain seq x y z
N MET A 1 -7.46 16.55 -11.46
CA MET A 1 -6.73 16.00 -10.30
C MET A 1 -6.91 14.50 -10.35
N LYS A 2 -5.83 13.73 -10.44
CA LYS A 2 -5.89 12.28 -10.68
C LYS A 2 -6.50 11.65 -9.43
N ASN A 3 -7.72 11.12 -9.55
CA ASN A 3 -8.45 10.44 -8.48
C ASN A 3 -7.69 9.14 -8.18
N ALA A 4 -6.64 9.23 -7.36
CA ALA A 4 -5.90 8.06 -6.92
C ALA A 4 -6.84 7.29 -5.99
N SER A 5 -7.48 6.24 -6.50
CA SER A 5 -8.28 5.35 -5.69
C SER A 5 -7.40 4.88 -4.52
N PRO A 6 -7.81 5.07 -3.26
CA PRO A 6 -7.00 4.70 -2.11
C PRO A 6 -6.65 3.21 -2.23
N TYR A 7 -5.36 2.90 -2.12
CA TYR A 7 -4.90 1.54 -2.18
C TYR A 7 -5.48 0.78 -0.99
N THR A 8 -6.28 -0.25 -1.25
CA THR A 8 -6.72 -1.14 -0.18
C THR A 8 -5.53 -2.00 0.20
N PHE A 9 -4.88 -1.66 1.31
CA PHE A 9 -3.80 -2.46 1.88
C PHE A 9 -4.25 -3.92 2.12
N ASN A 10 -3.32 -4.87 2.09
CA ASN A 10 -3.56 -6.33 2.16
C ASN A 10 -4.18 -6.96 0.90
N LYS A 11 -4.04 -6.32 -0.27
CA LYS A 11 -4.28 -6.99 -1.56
C LYS A 11 -3.00 -7.72 -1.97
N TYR A 12 -2.92 -9.00 -1.63
CA TYR A 12 -1.80 -9.91 -1.95
C TYR A 12 -1.67 -10.25 -3.45
N ALA A 13 -2.10 -9.34 -4.33
CA ALA A 13 -2.14 -9.48 -5.78
C ALA A 13 -0.93 -8.85 -6.47
N GLU A 14 0.05 -8.37 -5.70
CA GLU A 14 1.29 -7.84 -6.26
C GLU A 14 2.28 -8.97 -6.57
N TYR A 15 2.90 -8.86 -7.74
CA TYR A 15 3.89 -9.81 -8.25
C TYR A 15 5.09 -9.02 -8.75
N ALA A 16 6.29 -9.54 -8.46
CA ALA A 16 7.51 -9.09 -9.11
C ALA A 16 7.89 -10.13 -10.17
N ASP A 17 8.20 -9.65 -11.37
CA ASP A 17 8.64 -10.47 -12.49
C ASP A 17 10.17 -10.47 -12.55
N PHE A 18 10.78 -11.64 -12.35
CA PHE A 18 12.23 -11.87 -12.39
C PHE A 18 12.65 -12.71 -13.59
N THR A 19 11.79 -12.86 -14.61
CA THR A 19 12.11 -13.63 -15.83
C THR A 19 13.09 -12.93 -16.77
N SER A 20 13.43 -11.66 -16.47
CA SER A 20 14.47 -10.90 -17.17
C SER A 20 15.84 -11.05 -16.52
N ASP A 21 16.89 -10.61 -17.21
CA ASP A 21 18.27 -10.60 -16.69
C ASP A 21 18.45 -9.66 -15.47
N MET A 22 17.44 -8.85 -15.14
CA MET A 22 17.46 -7.89 -14.04
C MET A 22 16.69 -8.41 -12.83
N LEU A 23 17.41 -8.75 -11.75
CA LEU A 23 16.87 -9.29 -10.50
C LEU A 23 16.44 -8.21 -9.48
N VAL A 24 16.33 -6.95 -9.90
CA VAL A 24 16.02 -5.82 -9.01
C VAL A 24 14.63 -5.29 -9.34
N TYR A 25 13.76 -5.30 -8.33
CA TYR A 25 12.43 -4.69 -8.41
C TYR A 25 12.27 -3.66 -7.29
N GLU A 26 12.11 -2.40 -7.66
CA GLU A 26 11.90 -1.29 -6.74
C GLU A 26 10.49 -0.71 -6.95
N LYS A 27 9.82 -0.39 -5.83
CA LYS A 27 8.50 0.23 -5.87
C LYS A 27 8.36 1.26 -4.75
N THR A 28 7.94 2.46 -5.14
CA THR A 28 7.70 3.57 -4.22
C THR A 28 6.22 3.65 -3.85
N TYR A 29 5.93 3.79 -2.56
CA TYR A 29 4.57 3.97 -2.04
C TYR A 29 4.42 5.34 -1.38
N THR A 30 3.25 5.95 -1.56
CA THR A 30 2.83 7.15 -0.84
C THR A 30 1.68 6.77 0.09
N ALA A 31 1.77 7.17 1.36
CA ALA A 31 0.72 6.97 2.36
C ALA A 31 0.11 8.31 2.75
N GLU A 32 -1.21 8.34 2.90
CA GLU A 32 -1.97 9.52 3.30
C GLU A 32 -2.98 9.13 4.38
N LEU A 33 -3.18 10.03 5.35
CA LEU A 33 -4.25 9.89 6.34
C LEU A 33 -5.55 10.44 5.75
N SER A 34 -6.62 9.67 5.87
CA SER A 34 -7.96 10.10 5.48
C SER A 34 -8.94 9.82 6.61
N SER A 35 -9.97 10.67 6.72
CA SER A 35 -11.06 10.46 7.67
C SER A 35 -12.14 9.57 7.05
N ILE A 36 -12.78 8.76 7.88
CA ILE A 36 -13.97 7.98 7.49
C ILE A 36 -15.20 8.85 7.80
N PRO A 37 -16.05 9.18 6.81
CA PRO A 37 -17.26 9.98 7.04
C PRO A 37 -18.12 9.41 8.16
N GLY A 38 -18.58 10.26 9.08
CA GLY A 38 -19.41 9.85 10.22
C GLY A 38 -18.64 9.20 11.38
N THR A 39 -17.33 9.02 11.27
CA THR A 39 -16.48 8.51 12.38
C THR A 39 -15.80 9.68 13.08
N PRO A 40 -16.03 9.91 14.38
CA PRO A 40 -15.28 10.89 15.15
C PRO A 40 -13.77 10.60 15.13
N ILE A 41 -12.95 11.65 15.08
CA ILE A 41 -11.50 11.51 15.18
C ILE A 41 -11.11 11.54 16.66
N GLU A 42 -10.51 10.46 17.15
CA GLU A 42 -9.90 10.42 18.48
C GLU A 42 -8.47 10.95 18.41
N ALA A 43 -8.16 11.95 19.23
CA ALA A 43 -6.83 12.51 19.32
C ALA A 43 -5.93 11.66 20.22
N GLY A 44 -4.72 11.41 19.78
CA GLY A 44 -3.72 10.67 20.55
C GLY A 44 -2.69 10.00 19.66
N PRO A 45 -1.69 9.34 20.25
CA PRO A 45 -0.79 8.46 19.50
C PRO A 45 -1.59 7.36 18.81
N PHE A 46 -1.26 7.08 17.55
CA PHE A 46 -1.79 5.94 16.83
C PHE A 46 -0.66 5.30 16.02
N ASP A 47 -0.76 3.99 15.85
CA ASP A 47 0.14 3.20 15.02
C ASP A 47 -0.68 2.33 14.08
N THR A 48 -0.15 2.07 12.89
CA THR A 48 -0.74 1.13 11.94
C THR A 48 0.35 0.34 11.23
N VAL A 49 0.02 -0.89 10.85
CA VAL A 49 0.94 -1.81 10.18
C VAL A 49 0.31 -2.23 8.86
N VAL A 50 1.10 -2.14 7.78
CA VAL A 50 0.72 -2.62 6.45
C VAL A 50 1.62 -3.80 6.11
N LEU A 51 1.01 -4.92 5.70
CA LEU A 51 1.74 -6.09 5.25
C LEU A 51 1.74 -6.15 3.71
N PHE A 52 2.93 -6.20 3.13
CA PHE A 52 3.11 -6.44 1.70
C PHE A 52 3.54 -7.89 1.48
N LYS A 53 2.96 -8.54 0.48
CA LYS A 53 3.43 -9.84 -0.02
C LYS A 53 3.84 -9.65 -1.48
N ILE A 54 5.10 -9.95 -1.77
CA ILE A 54 5.61 -10.01 -3.13
C ILE A 54 5.68 -11.50 -3.48
N ASN A 55 4.85 -11.93 -4.42
CA ASN A 55 4.95 -13.26 -4.99
C ASN A 55 5.87 -13.23 -6.21
N TYR A 56 6.60 -14.32 -6.45
CA TYR A 56 7.42 -14.55 -7.64
C TYR A 56 6.97 -15.85 -8.30
N ASN A 57 7.12 -15.95 -9.62
CA ASN A 57 6.87 -17.17 -10.40
C ASN A 57 8.20 -17.82 -10.81
#